data_AF-A0A849R8E0-F1
#
_entry.id   AF-A0A849R8E0-F1
#
_cell.length_a   1.000
_cell.length_b   1.000
_cell.length_c   1.000
_cell.angle_alpha   90.00
_cell.angle_beta   90.00
_cell.angle_gamma   90.00
#
_symmetry.space_group_name_H-M   'P 1'
#
loop_
_entity.id
_entity.type
_entity.pdbx_description
1 polymer ?
#
loop_
_entity_poly.entity_id
_entity_poly.type
_entity_poly.pdbx_seq_one_letter_code
_entity_poly.pdbx_strand_id
1 'polypeptide(L)'
;MNKRILPLLFIVFTIVPNIVFATEPYEYLSDVIESLGICKIAEGRIKETDQQDNYSFMKGLRVFANEINRAKLTIERHTNSKNDLIREGARTYYNIYRAIVANKEEYLSFLEEKLNNPADAASKQGTWLRRESEIGAKNEALWRMLIETTAAATSSLLDMNRLKMGKTGYISITKKEKDSLTSKLKSKFGNDLPIGLKAGQYPIDASASTILEFLSDAWKTSDSK
;
A
#
# COMPACT_ATOMS: atom_id res chain seq x y z
N MET A 1 -13.38 2.83 59.55
CA MET A 1 -12.80 2.23 58.32
C MET A 1 -13.04 3.15 57.13
N ASN A 2 -11.99 3.36 56.34
CA ASN A 2 -11.70 4.51 55.50
C ASN A 2 -12.68 4.80 54.34
N LYS A 3 -13.28 6.01 54.35
CA LYS A 3 -14.01 6.62 53.22
C LYS A 3 -13.17 7.73 52.55
N ARG A 4 -12.00 7.41 52.00
CA ARG A 4 -11.10 8.42 51.38
C ARG A 4 -10.34 7.94 50.13
N ILE A 5 -10.99 7.21 49.22
CA ILE A 5 -10.38 6.83 47.92
C ILE A 5 -11.36 7.09 46.75
N LEU A 6 -12.06 8.23 46.75
CA LEU A 6 -12.98 8.56 45.65
C LEU A 6 -12.71 9.85 44.85
N PRO A 7 -11.82 10.81 45.23
CA PRO A 7 -11.64 11.99 44.38
C PRO A 7 -10.59 11.81 43.27
N LEU A 8 -9.81 10.72 43.26
CA LEU A 8 -8.70 10.54 42.30
C LEU A 8 -9.14 10.00 40.92
N LEU A 9 -10.28 9.30 40.84
CA LEU A 9 -10.78 8.73 39.58
C LEU A 9 -11.44 9.78 38.67
N PHE A 10 -11.92 10.90 39.24
CA PHE A 10 -12.57 11.97 38.47
C PHE A 10 -11.56 12.93 37.83
N ILE A 11 -10.36 13.08 38.40
CA ILE A 11 -9.31 13.96 37.88
C ILE A 11 -8.54 13.31 36.73
N VAL A 12 -8.48 11.98 36.67
CA VAL A 12 -7.86 11.27 35.53
C VAL A 12 -8.71 11.40 34.26
N PHE A 13 -10.03 11.59 34.37
CA PHE A 13 -10.91 11.74 33.20
C PHE A 13 -10.92 13.15 32.58
N THR A 14 -10.49 14.18 33.31
CA THR A 14 -10.45 15.57 32.81
C THR A 14 -9.09 16.00 32.29
N ILE A 15 -8.06 15.16 32.44
CA ILE A 15 -6.69 15.40 31.94
C ILE A 15 -6.24 14.27 30.99
N VAL A 16 -7.16 13.54 30.37
CA VAL A 16 -6.83 12.90 29.10
C VAL A 16 -6.91 14.01 28.06
N PRO A 17 -5.80 14.51 27.50
CA PRO A 17 -5.87 15.45 26.39
C PRO A 17 -6.79 14.81 25.36
N ASN A 18 -7.80 15.52 24.85
CA ASN A 18 -8.72 15.02 23.82
C ASN A 18 -7.94 14.17 22.80
N ILE A 19 -7.93 12.85 23.00
CA ILE A 19 -7.32 11.93 22.05
C ILE A 19 -8.38 11.91 20.98
N VAL A 20 -8.26 12.84 20.05
CA VAL A 20 -9.00 12.81 18.80
C VAL A 20 -8.53 11.52 18.14
N PHE A 21 -9.29 10.45 18.37
CA PHE A 21 -9.07 9.17 17.70
C PHE A 21 -9.10 9.46 16.21
N ALA A 22 -8.07 9.00 15.51
CA ALA A 22 -7.96 9.20 14.09
C ALA A 22 -9.14 8.51 13.39
N THR A 23 -9.65 9.12 12.33
CA THR A 23 -10.79 8.56 11.61
C THR A 23 -10.38 7.27 10.88
N GLU A 24 -11.27 6.29 10.81
CA GLU A 24 -11.00 5.01 10.12
C GLU A 24 -10.54 5.22 8.65
N PRO A 25 -11.12 6.16 7.86
CA PRO A 25 -10.60 6.47 6.53
C PRO A 25 -9.16 7.01 6.51
N TYR A 26 -8.78 7.81 7.51
CA TYR A 26 -7.39 8.27 7.65
C TYR A 26 -6.46 7.11 7.98
N GLU A 27 -6.82 6.23 8.93
CA GLU A 27 -5.99 5.09 9.31
C GLU A 27 -5.77 4.14 8.13
N TYR A 28 -6.84 3.84 7.39
CA TYR A 28 -6.77 3.02 6.19
C TYR A 28 -5.84 3.61 5.14
N LEU A 29 -6.01 4.88 4.76
CA LEU A 29 -5.16 5.48 3.71
C LEU A 29 -3.72 5.67 4.19
N SER A 30 -3.51 5.94 5.48
CA SER A 30 -2.17 5.97 6.09
C SER A 30 -1.45 4.63 5.95
N ASP A 31 -2.16 3.52 6.12
CA ASP A 31 -1.61 2.17 5.93
C ASP A 31 -1.41 1.82 4.46
N VAL A 32 -2.28 2.28 3.57
CA VAL A 32 -2.06 2.19 2.12
C VAL A 32 -0.72 2.85 1.77
N ILE A 33 -0.50 4.09 2.21
CA ILE A 33 0.77 4.82 2.00
C ILE A 33 1.97 4.05 2.62
N GLU A 34 1.79 3.46 3.80
CA GLU A 34 2.83 2.64 4.44
C GLU A 34 3.18 1.41 3.60
N SER A 35 2.17 0.66 3.15
CA SER A 35 2.32 -0.55 2.36
C SER A 35 3.02 -0.28 1.02
N LEU A 36 2.66 0.82 0.34
CA LEU A 36 3.31 1.26 -0.89
C LEU A 36 4.77 1.66 -0.63
N GLY A 37 5.05 2.32 0.50
CA GLY A 37 6.41 2.65 0.90
C GLY A 37 7.29 1.42 1.15
N ILE A 38 6.73 0.38 1.78
CA ILE A 38 7.40 -0.92 1.94
C ILE A 38 7.70 -1.53 0.56
N CYS A 39 6.74 -1.49 -0.37
CA CYS A 39 6.95 -1.97 -1.74
C CYS A 39 8.08 -1.21 -2.45
N LYS A 40 8.14 0.13 -2.31
CA LYS A 40 9.22 0.96 -2.88
C LYS A 40 10.60 0.55 -2.38
N ILE A 41 10.73 0.31 -1.07
CA ILE A 41 11.98 -0.16 -0.44
C ILE A 41 12.35 -1.54 -0.99
N ALA A 42 11.37 -2.45 -1.11
CA ALA A 42 11.61 -3.78 -1.66
C ALA A 42 12.14 -3.72 -3.10
N GLU A 43 11.54 -2.86 -3.94
CA GLU A 43 11.95 -2.67 -5.34
C GLU A 43 13.38 -2.11 -5.45
N GLY A 44 13.74 -1.14 -4.61
CA GLY A 44 15.09 -0.57 -4.56
C GLY A 44 16.16 -1.63 -4.25
N ARG A 45 15.90 -2.52 -3.29
CA ARG A 45 16.84 -3.57 -2.90
C ARG A 45 17.09 -4.62 -3.99
N ILE A 46 16.08 -4.94 -4.80
CA ILE A 46 16.28 -5.84 -5.96
C ILE A 46 17.18 -5.18 -7.00
N LYS A 47 16.99 -3.88 -7.29
CA LYS A 47 17.79 -3.16 -8.30
C LYS A 47 19.27 -3.08 -7.92
N GLU A 48 19.58 -3.04 -6.63
CA GLU A 48 20.94 -3.04 -6.08
C GLU A 48 21.59 -4.43 -6.01
N THR A 49 20.83 -5.51 -6.21
CA THR A 49 21.37 -6.87 -6.18
C THR A 49 22.10 -7.15 -7.49
N ASP A 50 23.35 -7.64 -7.40
CA ASP A 50 24.12 -8.05 -8.57
C ASP A 50 23.37 -9.18 -9.31
N GLN A 51 22.83 -8.85 -10.49
CA GLN A 51 22.07 -9.78 -11.33
C GLN A 51 22.97 -10.81 -12.01
N GLN A 52 24.30 -10.70 -11.89
CA GLN A 52 25.24 -11.66 -12.48
C GLN A 52 25.44 -12.91 -11.62
N ASP A 53 25.12 -12.85 -10.32
CA ASP A 53 25.18 -14.00 -9.41
C ASP A 53 23.78 -14.57 -9.13
N ASN A 54 23.54 -15.81 -9.56
CA ASN A 54 22.27 -16.52 -9.36
C ASN A 54 21.90 -16.62 -7.88
N TYR A 55 22.87 -16.84 -6.99
CA TYR A 55 22.60 -16.93 -5.55
C TYR A 55 22.09 -15.59 -5.00
N SER A 56 22.81 -14.50 -5.27
CA SER A 56 22.43 -13.16 -4.84
C SER A 56 21.07 -12.75 -5.41
N PHE A 57 20.81 -13.02 -6.69
CA PHE A 57 19.53 -12.75 -7.31
C PHE A 57 18.37 -13.51 -6.64
N MET A 58 18.50 -14.82 -6.43
CA MET A 58 17.49 -15.64 -5.74
C MET A 58 17.27 -15.17 -4.29
N LYS A 59 18.34 -14.80 -3.58
CA LYS A 59 18.24 -14.19 -2.24
C LYS A 59 17.45 -12.88 -2.29
N GLY A 60 17.73 -12.02 -3.26
CA GLY A 60 17.02 -10.76 -3.48
C GLY A 60 15.51 -10.97 -3.69
N LEU A 61 15.13 -11.94 -4.52
CA LEU A 61 13.73 -12.32 -4.73
C LEU A 61 13.02 -12.79 -3.46
N ARG A 62 13.71 -13.58 -2.60
CA ARG A 62 13.15 -14.02 -1.31
C ARG A 62 12.95 -12.85 -0.34
N VAL A 63 13.94 -11.96 -0.24
CA VAL A 63 13.85 -10.76 0.60
C VAL A 63 12.69 -9.87 0.12
N PHE A 64 12.55 -9.69 -1.18
CA PHE A 64 11.44 -8.95 -1.76
C PHE A 64 10.09 -9.55 -1.39
N ALA A 65 9.91 -10.86 -1.58
CA ALA A 65 8.66 -11.55 -1.21
C ALA A 65 8.30 -11.34 0.28
N ASN A 66 9.30 -11.36 1.16
CA ASN A 66 9.11 -11.07 2.58
C ASN A 66 8.65 -9.63 2.85
N GLU A 67 9.23 -8.64 2.16
CA GLU A 67 8.80 -7.24 2.30
C GLU A 67 7.38 -7.03 1.74
N ILE A 68 7.03 -7.64 0.62
CA ILE A 68 5.64 -7.59 0.11
C ILE A 68 4.66 -8.26 1.07
N ASN A 69 5.06 -9.36 1.73
CA ASN A 69 4.27 -9.95 2.81
C ASN A 69 4.07 -8.99 3.99
N ARG A 70 5.08 -8.19 4.36
CA ARG A 70 4.92 -7.15 5.39
C ARG A 70 3.96 -6.05 4.94
N ALA A 71 4.05 -5.59 3.70
CA ALA A 71 3.11 -4.63 3.12
C ALA A 71 1.66 -5.15 3.16
N LYS A 72 1.47 -6.44 2.85
CA LYS A 72 0.19 -7.15 2.97
C LYS A 72 -0.38 -7.11 4.39
N LEU A 73 0.43 -7.43 5.40
CA LEU A 73 0.00 -7.44 6.81
C LEU A 73 -0.44 -6.05 7.29
N THR A 74 0.18 -4.98 6.78
CA THR A 74 -0.23 -3.60 7.10
C THR A 74 -1.66 -3.30 6.67
N ILE A 75 -2.12 -3.87 5.55
CA ILE A 75 -3.48 -3.68 5.04
C ILE A 75 -4.49 -4.69 5.58
N GLU A 76 -4.03 -5.89 5.95
CA GLU A 76 -4.89 -7.00 6.37
C GLU A 76 -5.88 -6.62 7.48
N ARG A 77 -5.48 -5.76 8.42
CA ARG A 77 -6.34 -5.31 9.52
C ARG A 77 -7.63 -4.61 9.07
N HIS A 78 -7.66 -4.06 7.86
CA HIS A 78 -8.81 -3.35 7.30
C HIS A 78 -9.75 -4.25 6.48
N THR A 79 -9.37 -5.52 6.24
CA THR A 79 -10.15 -6.47 5.42
C THR A 79 -11.49 -6.89 6.03
N ASN A 80 -11.72 -6.53 7.29
CA ASN A 80 -12.95 -6.74 8.05
C ASN A 80 -13.59 -5.42 8.52
N SER A 81 -13.24 -4.29 7.90
CA SER A 81 -13.85 -2.99 8.20
C SER A 81 -15.37 -3.03 8.00
N LYS A 82 -16.09 -2.25 8.81
CA LYS A 82 -17.53 -2.02 8.65
C LYS A 82 -17.83 -1.06 7.49
N ASN A 83 -16.85 -0.29 7.05
CA ASN A 83 -16.96 0.56 5.88
C ASN A 83 -16.66 -0.29 4.62
N ASP A 84 -17.66 -0.44 3.75
CA ASP A 84 -17.56 -1.30 2.56
C ASP A 84 -16.44 -0.87 1.61
N LEU A 85 -16.22 0.44 1.41
CA LEU A 85 -15.15 0.93 0.53
C LEU A 85 -13.77 0.57 1.08
N ILE A 86 -13.57 0.74 2.40
CA ILE A 86 -12.33 0.37 3.07
C ILE A 86 -12.12 -1.15 3.01
N ARG A 87 -13.17 -1.91 3.31
CA ARG A 87 -13.11 -3.38 3.32
C ARG A 87 -12.73 -3.94 1.96
N GLU A 88 -13.44 -3.54 0.90
CA GLU A 88 -13.19 -4.05 -0.45
C GLU A 88 -11.85 -3.53 -1.01
N GLY A 89 -11.49 -2.28 -0.76
CA GLY A 89 -10.16 -1.75 -1.10
C GLY A 89 -9.04 -2.53 -0.40
N ALA A 90 -9.16 -2.78 0.90
CA ALA A 90 -8.18 -3.55 1.67
C ALA A 90 -8.06 -5.00 1.18
N ARG A 91 -9.17 -5.67 0.88
CA ARG A 91 -9.17 -7.02 0.28
C ARG A 91 -8.47 -7.05 -1.06
N THR A 92 -8.68 -6.02 -1.88
CA THR A 92 -8.05 -5.93 -3.20
C THR A 92 -6.53 -5.78 -3.07
N TYR A 93 -6.04 -4.85 -2.25
CA TYR A 93 -4.60 -4.75 -1.94
C TYR A 93 -4.03 -6.05 -1.38
N TYR A 94 -4.72 -6.66 -0.41
CA TYR A 94 -4.30 -7.93 0.18
C TYR A 94 -4.10 -9.02 -0.88
N ASN A 95 -5.07 -9.16 -1.78
CA ASN A 95 -5.03 -10.14 -2.86
C ASN A 95 -3.93 -9.83 -3.88
N ILE A 96 -3.73 -8.55 -4.24
CA ILE A 96 -2.64 -8.14 -5.13
C ILE A 96 -1.28 -8.49 -4.51
N TYR A 97 -1.04 -8.08 -3.26
CA TYR A 97 0.23 -8.38 -2.58
C TYR A 97 0.46 -9.90 -2.42
N ARG A 98 -0.59 -10.66 -2.08
CA ARG A 98 -0.52 -12.13 -2.03
C ARG A 98 -0.15 -12.72 -3.39
N ALA A 99 -0.76 -12.24 -4.47
CA ALA A 99 -0.46 -12.72 -5.82
C ALA A 99 0.94 -12.32 -6.29
N ILE A 100 1.44 -11.14 -5.92
CA ILE A 100 2.83 -10.74 -6.17
C ILE A 100 3.79 -11.71 -5.49
N VAL A 101 3.57 -12.04 -4.22
CA VAL A 101 4.39 -13.02 -3.48
C VAL A 101 4.37 -14.38 -4.17
N ALA A 102 3.19 -14.90 -4.50
CA ALA A 102 3.06 -16.19 -5.18
C ALA A 102 3.78 -16.21 -6.53
N ASN A 103 3.70 -15.11 -7.31
CA ASN A 103 4.39 -15.00 -8.60
C ASN A 103 5.94 -14.97 -8.43
N LYS A 104 6.45 -14.42 -7.33
CA LYS A 104 7.89 -14.46 -7.01
C LYS A 104 8.35 -15.85 -6.56
N GLU A 105 7.54 -16.56 -5.79
CA GLU A 105 7.79 -17.95 -5.42
C GLU A 105 7.77 -18.89 -6.64
N GLU A 106 6.83 -18.66 -7.58
CA GLU A 106 6.80 -19.36 -8.87
C GLU A 106 8.10 -19.10 -9.66
N TYR A 107 8.56 -17.84 -9.71
CA TYR A 107 9.80 -17.49 -10.42
C TYR A 107 11.05 -18.09 -9.77
N LEU A 108 11.12 -18.10 -8.44
CA LEU A 108 12.20 -18.77 -7.71
C LEU A 108 12.26 -20.26 -8.03
N SER A 109 11.10 -20.94 -8.02
CA SER A 109 11.01 -22.37 -8.35
C SER A 109 11.43 -22.63 -9.79
N PHE A 110 11.05 -21.76 -10.72
CA PHE A 110 11.45 -21.78 -12.12
C PHE A 110 12.97 -21.62 -12.31
N LEU A 111 13.61 -20.69 -11.58
CA LEU A 111 15.06 -20.51 -11.62
C LEU A 111 15.80 -21.73 -11.06
N GLU A 112 15.32 -22.27 -9.93
CA GLU A 112 15.89 -23.47 -9.32
C GLU A 112 15.81 -24.68 -10.27
N GLU A 113 14.68 -24.89 -10.92
CA GLU A 113 14.48 -25.96 -11.92
C GLU A 113 15.47 -25.84 -13.09
N LYS A 114 15.65 -24.62 -13.60
CA LYS A 114 16.59 -24.29 -14.70
C LYS A 114 18.04 -24.54 -14.31
N LEU A 115 18.43 -24.18 -13.09
CA LEU A 115 19.80 -24.32 -12.59
C LEU A 115 20.15 -25.78 -12.26
N ASN A 116 19.18 -26.55 -11.76
CA ASN A 116 19.37 -27.97 -11.46
C ASN A 116 19.45 -28.84 -12.73
N ASN A 117 18.93 -28.38 -13.88
CA ASN A 117 18.88 -29.15 -15.13
C ASN A 117 19.43 -28.38 -16.35
N PRO A 118 20.74 -28.04 -16.39
CA PRO A 118 21.29 -27.14 -17.41
C PRO A 118 21.21 -27.67 -18.85
N ALA A 119 21.30 -28.99 -19.05
CA ALA A 119 21.17 -29.59 -20.38
C ALA A 119 19.73 -29.53 -20.92
N ASP A 120 18.73 -29.74 -20.04
CA ASP A 120 17.32 -29.55 -20.38
C ASP A 120 17.00 -28.07 -20.64
N ALA A 121 17.56 -27.19 -19.82
CA ALA A 121 17.46 -25.74 -19.99
C ALA A 121 17.95 -25.27 -21.37
N ALA A 122 19.11 -25.78 -21.81
CA ALA A 122 19.68 -25.45 -23.11
C ALA A 122 18.81 -25.97 -24.28
N SER A 123 18.34 -27.22 -24.20
CA SER A 123 17.54 -27.84 -25.27
C SER A 123 16.12 -27.29 -25.39
N LYS A 124 15.53 -26.76 -24.30
CA LYS A 124 14.17 -26.20 -24.25
C LYS A 124 14.13 -24.68 -24.11
N GLN A 125 15.18 -23.97 -24.52
CA GLN A 125 15.34 -22.52 -24.28
C GLN A 125 14.09 -21.69 -24.62
N GLY A 126 13.43 -21.97 -25.75
CA GLY A 126 12.21 -21.26 -26.14
C GLY A 126 11.03 -21.44 -25.17
N THR A 127 10.91 -22.60 -24.52
CA THR A 127 9.89 -22.84 -23.49
C THR A 127 10.21 -22.11 -22.19
N TRP A 128 11.49 -22.07 -21.81
CA TRP A 128 11.96 -21.30 -20.65
C TRP A 128 11.68 -19.80 -20.85
N LEU A 129 12.07 -19.23 -22.00
CA LEU A 129 11.83 -17.82 -22.31
C LEU A 129 10.34 -17.44 -22.32
N ARG A 130 9.49 -18.33 -22.86
CA ARG A 130 8.03 -18.10 -22.85
C ARG A 130 7.49 -18.04 -21.42
N ARG A 131 7.86 -18.99 -20.57
CA ARG A 131 7.41 -19.04 -19.16
C ARG A 131 7.93 -17.84 -18.37
N GLU A 132 9.17 -17.43 -18.60
CA GLU A 132 9.73 -16.21 -18.01
C GLU A 132 8.96 -14.96 -18.43
N SER A 133 8.63 -14.83 -19.72
CA SER A 133 7.79 -13.75 -20.23
C SER A 133 6.38 -13.76 -19.63
N GLU A 134 5.76 -14.92 -19.45
CA GLU A 134 4.43 -15.04 -18.83
C GLU A 134 4.44 -14.61 -17.35
N ILE A 135 5.45 -15.03 -16.58
CA ILE A 135 5.66 -14.60 -15.20
C ILE A 135 5.89 -13.08 -15.13
N GLY A 136 6.68 -12.54 -16.06
CA GLY A 136 6.93 -11.11 -16.20
C GLY A 136 5.64 -10.32 -16.47
N ALA A 137 4.84 -10.75 -17.44
CA ALA A 137 3.57 -10.11 -17.79
C ALA A 137 2.56 -10.17 -16.63
N LYS A 138 2.45 -11.31 -15.93
CA LYS A 138 1.63 -11.43 -14.71
C LYS A 138 2.08 -10.45 -13.63
N ASN A 139 3.39 -10.33 -13.40
CA ASN A 139 3.94 -9.39 -12.42
C ASN A 139 3.56 -7.95 -12.79
N GLU A 140 3.77 -7.56 -14.04
CA GLU A 140 3.44 -6.21 -14.51
C GLU A 140 1.95 -5.88 -14.35
N ALA A 141 1.06 -6.81 -14.69
CA ALA A 141 -0.39 -6.64 -14.50
C ALA A 141 -0.75 -6.42 -13.02
N LEU A 142 -0.13 -7.17 -12.11
CA LEU A 142 -0.32 -7.00 -10.66
C LEU A 142 0.10 -5.61 -10.17
N TRP A 143 1.23 -5.10 -10.64
CA TRP A 143 1.70 -3.75 -10.29
C TRP A 143 0.79 -2.67 -10.85
N ARG A 144 0.28 -2.82 -12.08
CA ARG A 144 -0.67 -1.87 -12.67
C ARG A 144 -2.00 -1.83 -11.90
N MET A 145 -2.50 -2.97 -11.43
CA MET A 145 -3.71 -3.03 -10.60
C MET A 145 -3.57 -2.25 -9.28
N LEU A 146 -2.35 -2.05 -8.75
CA LEU A 146 -2.18 -1.19 -7.58
C LEU A 146 -2.60 0.24 -7.88
N ILE A 147 -2.35 0.78 -9.08
CA ILE A 147 -2.71 2.16 -9.44
C ILE A 147 -4.23 2.34 -9.38
N GLU A 148 -4.96 1.43 -10.03
CA GLU A 148 -6.43 1.43 -10.05
C GLU A 148 -7.00 1.24 -8.64
N THR A 149 -6.43 0.31 -7.88
CA THR A 149 -6.83 0.06 -6.49
C THR A 149 -6.53 1.29 -5.61
N THR A 150 -5.44 2.01 -5.87
CA THR A 150 -5.12 3.26 -5.17
C THR A 150 -6.13 4.34 -5.47
N ALA A 151 -6.50 4.53 -6.74
CA ALA A 151 -7.55 5.48 -7.12
C ALA A 151 -8.90 5.13 -6.47
N ALA A 152 -9.26 3.85 -6.39
CA ALA A 152 -10.46 3.41 -5.67
C ALA A 152 -10.34 3.66 -4.15
N ALA A 153 -9.16 3.40 -3.57
CA ALA A 153 -8.92 3.58 -2.14
C ALA A 153 -9.07 5.04 -1.69
N THR A 154 -8.75 6.04 -2.53
CA THR A 154 -8.98 7.45 -2.16
C THR A 154 -10.47 7.77 -1.98
N SER A 155 -11.36 7.01 -2.64
CA SER A 155 -12.81 7.17 -2.47
C SER A 155 -13.28 6.84 -1.05
N SER A 156 -12.50 6.09 -0.26
CA SER A 156 -12.81 5.86 1.15
C SER A 156 -12.79 7.13 1.99
N LEU A 157 -12.10 8.19 1.52
CA LEU A 157 -12.06 9.49 2.17
C LEU A 157 -13.30 10.35 1.90
N LEU A 158 -14.15 9.99 0.94
CA LEU A 158 -15.32 10.81 0.62
C LEU A 158 -16.34 10.78 1.77
N ASP A 159 -16.93 11.94 2.08
CA ASP A 159 -18.00 12.02 3.07
C ASP A 159 -19.33 11.53 2.46
N MET A 160 -19.57 10.22 2.55
CA MET A 160 -20.75 9.57 2.00
C MET A 160 -22.06 10.03 2.67
N ASN A 161 -22.02 10.55 3.90
CA ASN A 161 -23.21 11.07 4.57
C ASN A 161 -23.62 12.40 3.96
N ARG A 162 -22.67 13.32 3.76
CA ARG A 162 -22.92 14.58 3.05
C ARG A 162 -23.33 14.34 1.61
N LEU A 163 -22.71 13.36 0.93
CA LEU A 163 -23.08 12.99 -0.43
C LEU A 163 -24.55 12.55 -0.53
N LYS A 164 -25.03 11.70 0.40
CA LYS A 164 -26.45 11.29 0.48
C LYS A 164 -27.40 12.47 0.72
N MET A 165 -26.92 13.55 1.33
CA MET A 165 -27.66 14.80 1.51
C MET A 165 -27.51 15.77 0.33
N GLY A 166 -26.91 15.34 -0.79
CA GLY A 166 -26.70 16.17 -1.98
C GLY A 166 -25.53 17.14 -1.88
N LYS A 167 -24.71 17.07 -0.83
CA LYS A 167 -23.53 17.92 -0.66
C LYS A 167 -22.29 17.20 -1.19
N THR A 168 -21.73 17.71 -2.28
CA THR A 168 -20.50 17.20 -2.91
C THR A 168 -19.26 17.98 -2.46
N GLY A 169 -18.07 17.47 -2.77
CA GLY A 169 -16.81 18.17 -2.51
C GLY A 169 -16.30 18.08 -1.06
N TYR A 170 -16.81 17.13 -0.26
CA TYR A 170 -16.39 16.92 1.12
C TYR A 170 -15.67 15.58 1.32
N ILE A 171 -14.62 15.61 2.14
CA ILE A 171 -13.94 14.42 2.66
C ILE A 171 -14.20 14.25 4.17
N SER A 172 -14.21 13.02 4.63
CA SER A 172 -14.53 12.63 6.01
C SER A 172 -13.41 12.95 7.01
N ILE A 173 -12.21 13.27 6.52
CA ILE A 173 -11.03 13.57 7.33
C ILE A 173 -10.90 15.07 7.60
N THR A 174 -10.26 15.39 8.72
CA THR A 174 -9.92 16.76 9.11
C THR A 174 -8.78 17.32 8.27
N LYS A 175 -8.59 18.65 8.30
CA LYS A 175 -7.42 19.28 7.68
C LYS A 175 -6.10 18.73 8.21
N LYS A 176 -6.01 18.51 9.52
CA LYS A 176 -4.79 17.97 10.17
C LYS A 176 -4.45 16.56 9.66
N GLU A 177 -5.46 15.70 9.49
CA GLU A 177 -5.28 14.35 8.94
C GLU A 177 -4.85 14.40 7.46
N LYS A 178 -5.46 15.29 6.67
CA LYS A 178 -5.08 15.52 5.26
C LYS A 178 -3.62 15.97 5.13
N ASP A 179 -3.19 16.93 5.95
CA ASP A 179 -1.81 17.44 5.97
C ASP A 179 -0.83 16.36 6.43
N SER A 180 -1.22 15.53 7.41
CA SER A 180 -0.45 14.37 7.88
C SER A 180 -0.23 13.33 6.78
N LEU A 181 -1.28 12.94 6.04
CA LEU A 181 -1.17 12.01 4.91
C LEU A 181 -0.25 12.54 3.81
N THR A 182 -0.39 13.84 3.48
CA THR A 182 0.47 14.50 2.49
C THR A 182 1.93 14.49 2.92
N SER A 183 2.21 14.78 4.20
CA SER A 183 3.56 14.76 4.75
C SER A 183 4.15 13.35 4.76
N LYS A 184 3.34 12.34 5.09
CA LYS A 184 3.74 10.92 5.08
C LYS A 184 4.11 10.45 3.67
N LEU A 185 3.34 10.84 2.65
CA LEU A 185 3.66 10.58 1.24
C LEU A 185 5.01 11.18 0.87
N LYS A 186 5.19 12.48 1.10
CA LYS A 186 6.45 13.17 0.75
C LYS A 186 7.65 12.58 1.47
N SER A 187 7.51 12.20 2.73
CA SER A 187 8.58 11.57 3.51
C SER A 187 8.99 10.20 2.96
N LYS A 188 8.08 9.43 2.35
CA LYS A 188 8.36 8.09 1.84
C LYS A 188 8.79 8.06 0.38
N PHE A 189 8.25 8.99 -0.41
CA PHE A 189 8.38 8.95 -1.86
C PHE A 189 9.26 10.07 -2.43
N GLY A 190 9.58 11.09 -1.62
CA GLY A 190 10.33 12.27 -2.04
C GLY A 190 9.45 13.53 -2.04
N ASN A 191 10.06 14.69 -1.79
CA ASN A 191 9.37 15.98 -1.86
C ASN A 191 9.00 16.38 -3.30
N ASP A 192 9.68 15.78 -4.27
CA ASP A 192 9.54 15.94 -5.71
C ASP A 192 8.57 14.93 -6.34
N LEU A 193 7.83 14.17 -5.53
CA LEU A 193 6.76 13.29 -6.00
C LEU A 193 5.79 14.11 -6.88
N PRO A 194 5.68 13.80 -8.18
CA PRO A 194 4.79 14.53 -9.08
C PRO A 194 3.34 14.39 -8.64
N ILE A 195 2.57 15.44 -8.92
CA ILE A 195 1.11 15.40 -8.79
C ILE A 195 0.55 14.67 -10.01
N GLY A 196 -0.23 13.62 -9.75
CA GLY A 196 -0.94 12.84 -10.76
C GLY A 196 -0.08 11.87 -11.57
N LEU A 197 -0.76 11.11 -12.44
CA LEU A 197 -0.14 10.07 -13.27
C LEU A 197 0.66 10.68 -14.43
N LYS A 198 1.91 10.23 -14.58
CA LYS A 198 2.78 10.59 -15.72
C LYS A 198 3.20 9.34 -16.50
N ALA A 199 3.36 9.50 -17.81
CA ALA A 199 3.86 8.46 -18.68
C ALA A 199 5.26 7.97 -18.23
N GLY A 200 5.47 6.66 -18.23
CA GLY A 200 6.75 6.04 -17.86
C GLY A 200 7.04 5.96 -16.36
N GLN A 201 6.10 6.38 -15.48
CA GLN A 201 6.25 6.18 -14.04
C GLN A 201 6.17 4.71 -13.65
N TYR A 202 6.98 4.32 -12.67
CA TYR A 202 6.82 3.03 -12.00
C TYR A 202 5.47 2.97 -11.28
N PRO A 203 4.77 1.83 -11.29
CA PRO A 203 3.42 1.73 -10.73
C PRO A 203 3.30 2.15 -9.26
N ILE A 204 4.32 1.89 -8.45
CA ILE A 204 4.35 2.28 -7.03
C ILE A 204 4.37 3.81 -6.88
N ASP A 205 5.20 4.51 -7.66
CA ASP A 205 5.28 5.98 -7.65
C ASP A 205 4.02 6.59 -8.27
N ALA A 206 3.46 5.96 -9.30
CA ALA A 206 2.18 6.33 -9.89
C ALA A 206 1.03 6.26 -8.86
N SER A 207 0.92 5.16 -8.11
CA SER A 207 -0.01 5.03 -6.98
C SER A 207 0.15 6.15 -5.96
N ALA A 208 1.37 6.42 -5.51
CA ALA A 208 1.63 7.51 -4.55
C ALA A 208 1.24 8.89 -5.12
N SER A 209 1.53 9.12 -6.41
CA SER A 209 1.18 10.35 -7.12
C SER A 209 -0.34 10.54 -7.24
N THR A 210 -1.09 9.45 -7.45
CA THR A 210 -2.57 9.46 -7.43
C THR A 210 -3.13 9.86 -6.07
N ILE A 211 -2.55 9.37 -4.97
CA ILE A 211 -2.99 9.80 -3.63
C ILE A 211 -2.66 11.28 -3.42
N LEU A 212 -1.46 11.72 -3.84
CA LEU A 212 -1.06 13.12 -3.71
C LEU A 212 -1.97 14.06 -4.52
N GLU A 213 -2.35 13.66 -5.74
CA GLU A 213 -3.32 14.39 -6.57
C GLU A 213 -4.65 14.55 -5.85
N PHE A 214 -5.24 13.44 -5.39
CA PHE A 214 -6.48 13.49 -4.64
C PHE A 214 -6.40 14.37 -3.39
N LEU A 215 -5.29 14.31 -2.63
CA LEU A 215 -5.10 15.16 -1.46
C LEU A 215 -4.80 16.62 -1.83
N SER A 216 -4.31 16.92 -3.03
CA SER A 216 -4.03 18.30 -3.45
C SER A 216 -5.28 19.03 -3.95
N ASP A 217 -6.32 18.28 -4.31
CA ASP A 217 -7.59 18.84 -4.74
C ASP A 217 -8.30 19.68 -3.67
N ALA A 218 -9.21 20.54 -4.14
CA ALA A 218 -9.99 21.51 -3.38
C ALA A 218 -11.12 20.86 -2.54
N TRP A 219 -10.87 19.69 -1.97
CA TRP A 219 -11.78 19.02 -1.04
C TRP A 219 -11.96 19.81 0.25
N LYS A 220 -13.21 20.00 0.64
CA LYS A 220 -13.61 20.52 1.95
C LYS A 220 -13.47 19.41 2.99
N THR A 221 -12.73 19.69 4.06
CA THR A 221 -12.46 18.73 5.14
C THR A 221 -13.64 18.64 6.12
N SER A 222 -13.68 17.63 6.98
CA SER A 222 -14.81 17.44 7.91
C SER A 222 -15.00 18.59 8.90
N ASP A 223 -13.91 19.29 9.22
CA ASP A 223 -13.83 20.48 10.08
C ASP A 223 -14.07 21.81 9.34
N SER A 224 -14.32 21.76 8.02
CA SER A 224 -14.70 22.95 7.25
C SER A 224 -16.19 23.30 7.46
N LYS A 225 -16.44 24.62 7.61
CA LYS A 225 -17.77 25.20 7.83
C LYS A 225 -18.69 25.06 6.62
#